data_AF-A0A849S3D6-F1
#
_entry.id   AF-A0A849S3D6-F1
#
_cell.length_a   1.000
_cell.length_b   1.000
_cell.length_c   1.000
_cell.angle_alpha   90.00
_cell.angle_beta   90.00
_cell.angle_gamma   90.00
#
_symmetry.space_group_name_H-M   'P 1'
#
loop_
_entity.id
_entity.type
_entity.pdbx_description
1 polymer ?
#
loop_
_entity_poly.entity_id
_entity_poly.type
_entity_poly.pdbx_seq_one_letter_code
_entity_poly.pdbx_strand_id
1 'polypeptide(L)'
;MRRLTALGEFLDGTIEHAYFGTPSELTATVGWGRRKYARRARRVAQIQAIPFLCLEDGFLRSVGLGSAEPPLSIVVDDLGIYYDATQPSRLESFITRPRTPEEVVRAQALVTAWRHARVSKYNYARDYADSLPEPYVLVVDQTWGDASIRYGMADESSFHRMLDAALAENQDCTILLKVHPEAMAGHKRGHFDLGKVARIPRVQVLGEDVHPVSLIEQAEALYVVTSQMGFEGLLWGKRVRTFGMPFYAGWGLTQDALPCPERRRPVQLENLVHAALIDYPRYIDPETGQRCEPERVIEWIGLQRTMRERFPKTLYAVGFSRWKKPIVRDYCQGSLVRFVSSIEQVPENGTLALWGQGHRDEKRPVVRLEDAFLRSVGLGADLIRPLSWVMDRRGLYYDATAPSELEHLLQTTEFSADLVARARRLRERIVEQGLTKYNVGSGRWRRPEGASRVILVPGQVESDASIRYGAPGI
;
A
#
# COMPACT_ATOMS: atom_id res chain seq x y z
N MET A 1 0.95 -18.94 5.80
CA MET A 1 1.71 -19.29 7.02
C MET A 1 3.19 -19.57 6.72
N ARG A 2 3.60 -20.62 5.99
CA ARG A 2 5.05 -20.88 5.73
C ARG A 2 5.84 -19.74 5.04
N ARG A 3 5.17 -18.91 4.25
CA ARG A 3 5.78 -17.74 3.59
C ARG A 3 5.83 -16.49 4.49
N LEU A 4 5.31 -16.57 5.71
CA LEU A 4 5.31 -15.47 6.69
C LEU A 4 6.56 -15.62 7.56
N THR A 5 7.70 -15.14 7.07
CA THR A 5 8.97 -15.19 7.80
C THR A 5 8.91 -14.41 9.12
N ALA A 6 8.08 -13.36 9.17
CA ALA A 6 7.88 -12.52 10.35
C ALA A 6 6.74 -13.00 11.27
N LEU A 7 6.27 -14.25 11.14
CA LEU A 7 5.16 -14.75 11.96
C LEU A 7 5.50 -14.79 13.46
N GLY A 8 6.77 -15.06 13.81
CA GLY A 8 7.22 -15.02 15.21
C GLY A 8 7.13 -13.62 15.81
N GLU A 9 7.53 -12.60 15.06
CA GLU A 9 7.40 -11.18 15.44
C GLU A 9 5.94 -10.78 15.63
N PHE A 10 5.04 -11.21 14.73
CA PHE A 10 3.61 -10.96 14.91
C PHE A 10 3.04 -11.63 16.16
N LEU A 11 3.52 -12.81 16.54
CA LEU A 11 2.94 -13.58 17.65
C LEU A 11 3.70 -13.43 18.97
N ASP A 12 4.79 -12.66 18.99
CA ASP A 12 5.68 -12.48 20.14
C ASP A 12 6.17 -13.85 20.68
N GLY A 13 6.46 -14.80 19.78
CA GLY A 13 6.74 -16.18 20.16
C GLY A 13 7.45 -17.02 19.08
N THR A 14 7.99 -18.17 19.52
CA THR A 14 8.67 -19.12 18.62
C THR A 14 7.65 -19.97 17.88
N ILE A 15 7.84 -20.14 16.56
CA ILE A 15 6.93 -20.90 15.71
C ILE A 15 7.49 -22.28 15.42
N GLU A 16 6.82 -23.31 15.90
CA GLU A 16 7.11 -24.69 15.56
C GLU A 16 6.17 -25.22 14.46
N HIS A 17 6.76 -25.75 13.39
CA HIS A 17 6.00 -26.35 12.29
C HIS A 17 5.87 -27.87 12.49
N ALA A 18 4.69 -28.33 12.92
CA ALA A 18 4.39 -29.75 13.03
C ALA A 18 3.86 -30.33 11.70
N TYR A 19 4.52 -31.37 11.19
CA TYR A 19 4.14 -32.09 9.95
C TYR A 19 3.58 -33.48 10.23
N PHE A 20 4.19 -34.18 11.18
CA PHE A 20 3.82 -35.51 11.66
C PHE A 20 3.75 -35.49 13.18
N GLY A 21 2.71 -36.11 13.75
CA GLY A 21 2.45 -36.04 15.19
C GLY A 21 2.07 -34.63 15.68
N THR A 22 1.85 -34.53 16.98
CA THR A 22 1.67 -33.26 17.69
C THR A 22 2.82 -33.12 18.68
N PRO A 23 3.59 -32.01 18.66
CA PRO A 23 4.63 -31.74 19.65
C PRO A 23 4.06 -31.75 21.08
N SER A 24 4.89 -32.14 22.05
CA SER A 24 4.50 -32.31 23.46
C SER A 24 4.41 -31.01 24.26
N GLU A 25 5.04 -29.91 23.79
CA GLU A 25 5.17 -28.65 24.54
C GLU A 25 4.57 -27.45 23.79
N LEU A 26 3.37 -27.61 23.23
CA LEU A 26 2.65 -26.50 22.59
C LEU A 26 1.94 -25.61 23.63
N THR A 27 2.16 -24.30 23.58
CA THR A 27 1.41 -23.32 24.39
C THR A 27 0.16 -22.81 23.70
N ALA A 28 0.09 -22.89 22.38
CA ALA A 28 -1.07 -22.58 21.56
C ALA A 28 -0.96 -23.25 20.18
N THR A 29 -2.07 -23.31 19.45
CA THR A 29 -2.07 -23.66 18.02
C THR A 29 -2.52 -22.49 17.17
N VAL A 30 -2.01 -22.37 15.94
CA VAL A 30 -2.36 -21.30 15.01
C VAL A 30 -3.03 -21.84 13.74
N GLY A 31 -4.00 -21.11 13.20
CA GLY A 31 -4.66 -21.48 11.95
C GLY A 31 -5.12 -20.26 11.17
N TRP A 32 -5.05 -20.32 9.84
CA TRP A 32 -5.48 -19.22 8.98
C TRP A 32 -6.97 -19.31 8.62
N GLY A 33 -7.78 -18.40 9.16
CA GLY A 33 -9.21 -18.31 8.97
C GLY A 33 -9.95 -19.64 9.20
N ARG A 34 -10.96 -19.91 8.37
CA ARG A 34 -11.80 -21.14 8.44
C ARG A 34 -11.32 -22.27 7.50
N ARG A 35 -10.06 -22.23 7.06
CA ARG A 35 -9.51 -23.23 6.11
C ARG A 35 -9.43 -24.63 6.72
N LYS A 36 -9.34 -25.67 5.87
CA LYS A 36 -9.27 -27.08 6.31
C LYS A 36 -8.15 -27.36 7.32
N TYR A 37 -6.98 -26.70 7.17
CA TYR A 37 -5.85 -26.86 8.08
C TYR A 37 -6.07 -26.16 9.43
N ALA A 38 -6.80 -25.05 9.46
CA ALA A 38 -7.18 -24.38 10.70
C ALA A 38 -8.10 -25.27 11.56
N ARG A 39 -9.00 -26.04 10.92
CA ARG A 39 -9.82 -27.05 11.63
C ARG A 39 -8.99 -28.14 12.31
N ARG A 40 -7.88 -28.56 11.69
CA ARG A 40 -6.96 -29.54 12.30
C ARG A 40 -6.24 -28.93 13.51
N ALA A 41 -5.69 -27.73 13.37
CA ALA A 41 -5.03 -27.02 14.47
C ALA A 41 -5.99 -26.80 15.66
N ARG A 42 -7.23 -26.37 15.38
CA ARG A 42 -8.27 -26.20 16.40
C ARG A 42 -8.60 -27.50 17.14
N ARG A 43 -8.68 -28.63 16.44
CA ARG A 43 -8.91 -29.93 17.08
C ARG A 43 -7.77 -30.30 18.02
N VAL A 44 -6.53 -30.03 17.64
CA VAL A 44 -5.36 -30.25 18.49
C VAL A 44 -5.44 -29.39 19.75
N ALA A 45 -5.73 -28.09 19.60
CA ALA A 45 -5.94 -27.18 20.73
C ALA A 45 -7.01 -27.69 21.70
N GLN A 46 -8.13 -28.19 21.19
CA GLN A 46 -9.20 -28.78 22.01
C GLN A 46 -8.74 -30.03 22.76
N ILE A 47 -8.02 -30.95 22.11
CA ILE A 47 -7.54 -32.19 22.73
C ILE A 47 -6.50 -31.90 23.82
N GLN A 48 -5.62 -30.94 23.58
CA GLN A 48 -4.54 -30.57 24.52
C GLN A 48 -4.96 -29.49 25.52
N ALA A 49 -6.20 -28.99 25.46
CA ALA A 49 -6.71 -27.89 26.28
C ALA A 49 -5.82 -26.62 26.24
N ILE A 50 -5.32 -26.27 25.05
CA ILE A 50 -4.51 -25.07 24.80
C ILE A 50 -5.24 -24.10 23.85
N PRO A 51 -4.92 -22.79 23.88
CA PRO A 51 -5.52 -21.80 22.98
C PRO A 51 -5.38 -22.12 21.49
N PHE A 52 -6.40 -21.73 20.71
CA PHE A 52 -6.34 -21.69 19.25
C PHE A 52 -6.38 -20.23 18.79
N LEU A 53 -5.35 -19.80 18.06
CA LEU A 53 -5.25 -18.47 17.47
C LEU A 53 -5.63 -18.52 15.99
N CYS A 54 -6.73 -17.87 15.65
CA CYS A 54 -7.22 -17.68 14.30
C CYS A 54 -6.54 -16.45 13.69
N LEU A 55 -5.79 -16.66 12.62
CA LEU A 55 -5.06 -15.62 11.91
C LEU A 55 -5.77 -15.25 10.61
N GLU A 56 -5.72 -13.97 10.26
CA GLU A 56 -6.05 -13.46 8.92
C GLU A 56 -5.16 -12.26 8.58
N ASP A 57 -5.23 -11.81 7.33
CA ASP A 57 -4.64 -10.54 6.94
C ASP A 57 -5.27 -9.39 7.75
N GLY A 58 -4.47 -8.42 8.17
CA GLY A 58 -4.98 -7.18 8.75
C GLY A 58 -5.69 -6.30 7.72
N PHE A 59 -6.40 -5.28 8.22
CA PHE A 59 -7.21 -4.41 7.37
C PHE A 59 -6.34 -3.47 6.51
N LEU A 60 -5.15 -3.09 6.98
CA LEU A 60 -4.12 -2.43 6.17
C LEU A 60 -2.97 -3.42 5.93
N ARG A 61 -3.00 -4.11 4.79
CA ARG A 61 -2.21 -5.32 4.64
C ARG A 61 -0.83 -5.06 4.02
N SER A 62 -0.76 -4.44 2.85
CA SER A 62 0.49 -4.35 2.07
C SER A 62 0.35 -3.39 0.88
N VAL A 63 1.45 -3.16 0.16
CA VAL A 63 1.39 -2.46 -1.13
C VAL A 63 0.82 -3.41 -2.18
N GLY A 64 1.51 -4.52 -2.46
CA GLY A 64 1.08 -5.56 -3.39
C GLY A 64 -0.05 -6.45 -2.87
N LEU A 65 -0.60 -7.28 -3.77
CA LEU A 65 -1.56 -8.34 -3.44
C LEU A 65 -0.93 -9.45 -2.59
N GLY A 66 -1.79 -10.26 -1.95
CA GLY A 66 -1.32 -11.32 -1.05
C GLY A 66 -0.58 -12.50 -1.69
N SER A 67 -0.68 -12.64 -3.01
CA SER A 67 0.15 -13.59 -3.78
C SER A 67 1.58 -13.09 -4.00
N ALA A 68 1.78 -11.78 -3.99
CA ALA A 68 3.04 -11.12 -4.33
C ALA A 68 3.84 -10.69 -3.10
N GLU A 69 3.17 -10.22 -2.04
CA GLU A 69 3.83 -9.62 -0.88
C GLU A 69 3.35 -10.22 0.46
N PRO A 70 4.27 -10.39 1.43
CA PRO A 70 3.89 -10.72 2.80
C PRO A 70 3.03 -9.58 3.40
N PRO A 71 2.10 -9.91 4.31
CA PRO A 71 1.35 -8.90 5.03
C PRO A 71 2.25 -8.14 6.00
N LEU A 72 2.08 -6.82 6.05
CA LEU A 72 2.63 -5.91 7.06
C LEU A 72 1.75 -5.87 8.32
N SER A 73 0.53 -6.40 8.24
CA SER A 73 -0.31 -6.61 9.41
C SER A 73 -1.11 -7.90 9.34
N ILE A 74 -1.29 -8.54 10.48
CA ILE A 74 -2.19 -9.70 10.64
C ILE A 74 -3.12 -9.46 11.82
N VAL A 75 -4.31 -10.05 11.78
CA VAL A 75 -5.16 -10.15 12.96
C VAL A 75 -4.89 -11.45 13.69
N VAL A 76 -5.03 -11.42 15.02
CA VAL A 76 -4.85 -12.59 15.89
C VAL A 76 -6.07 -12.70 16.79
N ASP A 77 -6.93 -13.68 16.52
CA ASP A 77 -8.19 -13.87 17.22
C ASP A 77 -8.22 -15.21 17.95
N ASP A 78 -8.26 -15.16 19.27
CA ASP A 78 -8.30 -16.32 20.17
C ASP A 78 -9.73 -16.73 20.56
N LEU A 79 -10.75 -16.01 20.08
CA LEU A 79 -12.17 -16.26 20.40
C LEU A 79 -12.96 -16.74 19.18
N GLY A 80 -12.74 -16.12 18.02
CA GLY A 80 -13.47 -16.38 16.78
C GLY A 80 -12.70 -15.91 15.56
N ILE A 81 -13.35 -15.09 14.72
CA ILE A 81 -12.69 -14.32 13.66
C ILE A 81 -13.64 -13.18 13.23
N TYR A 82 -13.11 -12.00 12.92
CA TYR A 82 -13.91 -10.78 12.70
C TYR A 82 -15.04 -10.88 11.67
N TYR A 83 -14.86 -11.67 10.61
CA TYR A 83 -15.87 -11.81 9.55
C TYR A 83 -17.01 -12.78 9.90
N ASP A 84 -16.97 -13.42 11.07
CA ASP A 84 -17.96 -14.41 11.47
C ASP A 84 -18.98 -13.83 12.43
N ALA A 85 -20.14 -13.46 11.88
CA ALA A 85 -21.27 -12.93 12.63
C ALA A 85 -22.04 -14.02 13.38
N THR A 86 -21.75 -15.31 13.19
CA THR A 86 -22.50 -16.39 13.85
C THR A 86 -22.06 -16.65 15.28
N GLN A 87 -20.89 -16.13 15.68
CA GLN A 87 -20.31 -16.30 17.00
C GLN A 87 -19.51 -15.05 17.41
N PRO A 88 -19.20 -14.89 18.70
CA PRO A 88 -18.32 -13.82 19.17
C PRO A 88 -16.94 -13.85 18.51
N SER A 89 -16.34 -12.66 18.35
CA SER A 89 -14.92 -12.49 18.00
C SER A 89 -14.21 -11.56 18.97
N ARG A 90 -12.88 -11.65 19.03
CA ARG A 90 -12.08 -10.75 19.89
C ARG A 90 -12.26 -9.29 19.47
N LEU A 91 -12.43 -9.03 18.17
CA LEU A 91 -12.72 -7.69 17.66
C LEU A 91 -14.02 -7.11 18.23
N GLU A 92 -15.11 -7.89 18.28
CA GLU A 92 -16.38 -7.41 18.85
C GLU A 92 -16.20 -6.98 20.32
N SER A 93 -15.36 -7.70 21.07
CA SER A 93 -15.03 -7.32 22.46
C SER A 93 -14.28 -5.98 22.50
N PHE A 94 -13.30 -5.77 21.61
CA PHE A 94 -12.57 -4.50 21.52
C PHE A 94 -13.46 -3.34 21.09
N ILE A 95 -14.42 -3.55 20.17
CA ILE A 95 -15.35 -2.49 19.74
C ILE A 95 -16.20 -1.99 20.93
N THR A 96 -16.69 -2.91 21.77
CA THR A 96 -17.54 -2.56 22.92
C THR A 96 -16.80 -1.91 24.08
N ARG A 97 -15.46 -1.95 24.10
CA ARG A 97 -14.65 -1.36 25.17
C ARG A 97 -14.83 0.16 25.19
N PRO A 98 -15.14 0.78 26.33
CA PRO A 98 -15.14 2.25 26.46
C PRO A 98 -13.78 2.84 26.09
N ARG A 99 -13.78 4.00 25.43
CA ARG A 99 -12.57 4.69 24.98
C ARG A 99 -12.21 5.84 25.89
N THR A 100 -10.92 6.01 26.17
CA THR A 100 -10.43 7.22 26.81
C THR A 100 -10.46 8.39 25.81
N PRO A 101 -10.46 9.66 26.27
CA PRO A 101 -10.36 10.81 25.37
C PRO A 101 -9.14 10.74 24.43
N GLU A 102 -8.01 10.23 24.91
CA GLU A 102 -6.78 10.06 24.12
C GLU A 102 -6.93 9.01 23.04
N GLU A 103 -7.60 7.88 23.33
CA GLU A 103 -7.90 6.84 22.34
C GLU A 103 -8.84 7.37 21.25
N VAL A 104 -9.83 8.20 21.61
CA VAL A 104 -10.73 8.86 20.65
C VAL A 104 -9.95 9.79 19.73
N VAL A 105 -9.09 10.65 20.30
CA VAL A 105 -8.23 11.57 19.52
C VAL A 105 -7.28 10.78 18.61
N ARG A 106 -6.67 9.69 19.10
CA ARG A 106 -5.80 8.82 18.30
C ARG A 106 -6.55 8.20 17.13
N ALA A 107 -7.77 7.71 17.34
CA ALA A 107 -8.60 7.14 16.28
C ALA A 107 -8.93 8.19 15.20
N GLN A 108 -9.30 9.41 15.59
CA GLN A 108 -9.58 10.51 14.66
C GLN A 108 -8.35 10.93 13.85
N ALA A 109 -7.18 11.02 14.50
CA ALA A 109 -5.91 11.28 13.86
C ALA A 109 -5.56 10.17 12.85
N LEU A 110 -5.82 8.90 13.20
CA LEU A 110 -5.59 7.76 12.33
C LEU A 110 -6.51 7.78 11.08
N VAL A 111 -7.78 8.15 11.23
CA VAL A 111 -8.69 8.36 10.09
C VAL A 111 -8.16 9.47 9.17
N THR A 112 -7.66 10.56 9.76
CA THR A 112 -7.08 11.68 9.01
C THR A 112 -5.83 11.24 8.25
N ALA A 113 -4.93 10.50 8.90
CA ALA A 113 -3.73 9.94 8.28
C ALA A 113 -4.09 8.94 7.16
N TRP A 114 -5.09 8.08 7.38
CA TRP A 114 -5.59 7.13 6.38
C TRP A 114 -6.08 7.85 5.11
N ARG A 115 -6.90 8.89 5.28
CA ARG A 115 -7.44 9.70 4.16
C ARG A 115 -6.33 10.46 3.45
N HIS A 116 -5.41 11.08 4.20
CA HIS A 116 -4.30 11.86 3.63
C HIS A 116 -3.32 10.99 2.85
N ALA A 117 -2.91 9.85 3.43
CA ALA A 117 -2.07 8.86 2.77
C ALA A 117 -2.81 8.11 1.65
N ARG A 118 -4.15 8.24 1.60
CA ARG A 118 -5.06 7.62 0.63
C ARG A 118 -4.78 6.12 0.51
N VAL A 119 -4.74 5.43 1.66
CA VAL A 119 -4.45 3.99 1.74
C VAL A 119 -5.73 3.14 1.74
N SER A 120 -5.59 1.86 1.43
CA SER A 120 -6.60 0.80 1.47
C SER A 120 -5.95 -0.52 1.90
N LYS A 121 -6.67 -1.65 1.87
CA LYS A 121 -6.08 -2.98 2.17
C LYS A 121 -4.85 -3.30 1.32
N TYR A 122 -4.96 -3.04 0.02
CA TYR A 122 -3.91 -3.25 -0.98
C TYR A 122 -3.71 -1.94 -1.75
N ASN A 123 -2.46 -1.57 -2.03
CA ASN A 123 -2.09 -0.20 -2.42
C ASN A 123 -1.17 -0.15 -3.66
N TYR A 124 -1.23 -1.17 -4.53
CA TYR A 124 -0.40 -1.28 -5.73
C TYR A 124 -1.04 -0.66 -6.97
N ALA A 125 -2.38 -0.65 -7.02
CA ALA A 125 -3.14 -0.15 -8.15
C ALA A 125 -3.06 1.38 -8.17
N ARG A 126 -3.21 1.96 -9.37
CA ARG A 126 -3.30 3.41 -9.55
C ARG A 126 -4.73 3.87 -9.32
N ASP A 127 -4.90 5.12 -8.92
CA ASP A 127 -6.22 5.76 -8.95
C ASP A 127 -6.81 5.69 -10.39
N TYR A 128 -8.15 5.66 -10.48
CA TYR A 128 -8.86 5.64 -11.77
C TYR A 128 -8.56 6.94 -12.54
N ALA A 129 -8.18 6.80 -13.82
CA ALA A 129 -7.64 7.90 -14.62
C ALA A 129 -8.72 8.71 -15.34
N ASP A 130 -9.84 8.08 -15.70
CA ASP A 130 -10.92 8.73 -16.44
C ASP A 130 -11.92 9.41 -15.49
N SER A 131 -12.84 10.20 -16.05
CA SER A 131 -13.89 10.83 -15.25
C SER A 131 -14.87 9.79 -14.72
N LEU A 132 -15.20 9.89 -13.44
CA LEU A 132 -16.26 9.12 -12.82
C LEU A 132 -17.63 9.76 -13.14
N PRO A 133 -18.71 8.96 -13.19
CA PRO A 133 -20.05 9.51 -13.35
C PRO A 133 -20.40 10.37 -12.13
N GLU A 134 -21.15 11.46 -12.31
CA GLU A 134 -21.60 12.32 -11.21
C GLU A 134 -23.10 12.64 -11.38
N PRO A 135 -23.96 12.39 -10.37
CA PRO A 135 -23.70 11.69 -9.11
C PRO A 135 -23.71 10.16 -9.28
N TYR A 136 -23.07 9.44 -8.35
CA TYR A 136 -23.08 7.97 -8.34
C TYR A 136 -23.06 7.36 -6.94
N VAL A 137 -23.55 6.12 -6.87
CA VAL A 137 -23.37 5.22 -5.73
C VAL A 137 -22.50 4.04 -6.13
N LEU A 138 -21.66 3.59 -5.20
CA LEU A 138 -20.71 2.51 -5.44
C LEU A 138 -21.28 1.19 -4.95
N VAL A 139 -21.48 0.24 -5.86
CA VAL A 139 -21.87 -1.15 -5.54
C VAL A 139 -20.63 -2.02 -5.64
N VAL A 140 -20.32 -2.77 -4.58
CA VAL A 140 -19.07 -3.52 -4.48
C VAL A 140 -19.34 -5.02 -4.58
N ASP A 141 -18.81 -5.65 -5.64
CA ASP A 141 -18.78 -7.10 -5.76
C ASP A 141 -17.69 -7.73 -4.89
N GLN A 142 -17.77 -9.04 -4.66
CA GLN A 142 -16.77 -9.82 -3.92
C GLN A 142 -16.37 -11.07 -4.69
N THR A 143 -15.24 -11.66 -4.30
CA THR A 143 -14.80 -12.91 -4.93
C THR A 143 -15.71 -14.05 -4.50
N TRP A 144 -16.18 -14.87 -5.45
CA TRP A 144 -16.97 -16.04 -5.13
C TRP A 144 -16.23 -16.99 -4.18
N GLY A 145 -16.95 -17.50 -3.18
CA GLY A 145 -16.39 -18.39 -2.16
C GLY A 145 -15.62 -17.67 -1.04
N ASP A 146 -15.64 -16.33 -1.00
CA ASP A 146 -15.17 -15.57 0.15
C ASP A 146 -15.91 -16.02 1.42
N ALA A 147 -15.14 -16.39 2.45
CA ALA A 147 -15.67 -16.87 3.72
C ALA A 147 -16.52 -15.80 4.41
N SER A 148 -16.18 -14.52 4.23
CA SER A 148 -16.91 -13.40 4.84
C SER A 148 -18.37 -13.33 4.39
N ILE A 149 -18.71 -13.79 3.18
CA ILE A 149 -20.10 -13.80 2.69
C ILE A 149 -20.93 -14.78 3.53
N ARG A 150 -20.52 -16.05 3.57
CA ARG A 150 -21.24 -17.10 4.31
C ARG A 150 -21.29 -16.82 5.81
N TYR A 151 -20.14 -16.45 6.39
CA TYR A 151 -20.05 -16.23 7.84
C TYR A 151 -20.58 -14.85 8.27
N GLY A 152 -20.74 -13.92 7.33
CA GLY A 152 -21.51 -12.69 7.47
C GLY A 152 -22.99 -12.86 7.15
N MET A 153 -23.55 -14.07 7.27
CA MET A 153 -24.98 -14.37 7.12
C MET A 153 -25.57 -13.97 5.76
N ALA A 154 -24.75 -13.96 4.71
CA ALA A 154 -25.15 -13.65 3.34
C ALA A 154 -24.90 -14.83 2.40
N ASP A 155 -25.48 -14.73 1.22
CA ASP A 155 -25.31 -15.68 0.13
C ASP A 155 -25.30 -14.96 -1.23
N GLU A 156 -25.32 -15.71 -2.33
CA GLU A 156 -25.33 -15.16 -3.68
C GLU A 156 -26.54 -14.26 -3.95
N SER A 157 -27.71 -14.58 -3.37
CA SER A 157 -28.92 -13.77 -3.54
C SER A 157 -28.82 -12.40 -2.87
N SER A 158 -27.95 -12.23 -1.88
CA SER A 158 -27.66 -10.92 -1.26
C SER A 158 -27.07 -9.92 -2.27
N PHE A 159 -26.29 -10.37 -3.26
CA PHE A 159 -25.71 -9.48 -4.26
C PHE A 159 -26.76 -8.92 -5.22
N HIS A 160 -27.73 -9.75 -5.60
CA HIS A 160 -28.87 -9.30 -6.41
C HIS A 160 -29.74 -8.31 -5.65
N ARG A 161 -30.12 -8.64 -4.41
CA ARG A 161 -30.87 -7.70 -3.54
C ARG A 161 -30.14 -6.38 -3.34
N MET A 162 -28.81 -6.42 -3.19
CA MET A 162 -27.97 -5.23 -3.06
C MET A 162 -28.05 -4.34 -4.30
N LEU A 163 -27.93 -4.91 -5.50
CA LEU A 163 -28.02 -4.16 -6.76
C LEU A 163 -29.42 -3.58 -6.97
N ASP A 164 -30.46 -4.39 -6.71
CA ASP A 164 -31.86 -3.97 -6.84
C ASP A 164 -32.18 -2.80 -5.90
N ALA A 165 -31.72 -2.88 -4.64
CA ALA A 165 -31.87 -1.81 -3.67
C ALA A 165 -31.10 -0.55 -4.08
N ALA A 166 -29.86 -0.68 -4.59
CA ALA A 166 -29.10 0.47 -5.07
C ALA A 166 -29.83 1.20 -6.21
N LEU A 167 -30.44 0.45 -7.14
CA LEU A 167 -31.23 1.01 -8.24
C LEU A 167 -32.50 1.72 -7.76
N ALA A 168 -33.22 1.10 -6.81
CA ALA A 168 -34.49 1.60 -6.29
C ALA A 168 -34.32 2.82 -5.36
N GLU A 169 -33.32 2.79 -4.50
CA GLU A 169 -33.08 3.83 -3.48
C GLU A 169 -32.42 5.10 -4.07
N ASN A 170 -31.81 5.04 -5.26
CA ASN A 170 -31.02 6.14 -5.84
C ASN A 170 -31.42 6.41 -7.30
N GLN A 171 -32.62 6.96 -7.53
CA GLN A 171 -33.22 7.11 -8.87
C GLN A 171 -32.45 8.05 -9.80
N ASP A 172 -31.78 9.06 -9.24
CA ASP A 172 -31.05 10.09 -9.98
C ASP A 172 -29.54 9.83 -10.07
N CYS A 173 -29.07 8.68 -9.57
CA CYS A 173 -27.66 8.33 -9.53
C CYS A 173 -27.30 7.24 -10.55
N THR A 174 -26.08 7.33 -11.06
CA THR A 174 -25.42 6.20 -11.73
C THR A 174 -25.05 5.14 -10.67
N ILE A 175 -25.22 3.87 -11.01
CA ILE A 175 -24.78 2.75 -10.19
C ILE A 175 -23.43 2.29 -10.72
N LEU A 176 -22.35 2.64 -10.02
CA LEU A 176 -21.01 2.19 -10.37
C LEU A 176 -20.77 0.82 -9.72
N LEU A 177 -20.87 -0.25 -10.49
CA LEU A 177 -20.61 -1.62 -10.03
C LEU A 177 -19.12 -1.94 -10.17
N LYS A 178 -18.38 -1.96 -9.05
CA LYS A 178 -16.98 -2.38 -9.01
C LYS A 178 -16.90 -3.90 -8.91
N VAL A 179 -16.28 -4.52 -9.92
CA VAL A 179 -16.04 -5.97 -9.95
C VAL A 179 -14.55 -6.30 -9.85
N HIS A 180 -14.23 -7.52 -9.43
CA HIS A 180 -12.85 -7.98 -9.38
C HIS A 180 -12.29 -8.13 -10.80
N PRO A 181 -11.05 -7.66 -11.11
CA PRO A 181 -10.49 -7.74 -12.47
C PRO A 181 -10.47 -9.16 -13.04
N GLU A 182 -10.13 -10.16 -12.23
CA GLU A 182 -10.17 -11.57 -12.64
C GLU A 182 -11.58 -12.09 -12.96
N ALA A 183 -12.64 -11.48 -12.44
CA ALA A 183 -14.03 -11.81 -12.81
C ALA A 183 -14.36 -11.27 -14.21
N MET A 184 -13.87 -10.07 -14.55
CA MET A 184 -13.98 -9.50 -15.89
C MET A 184 -13.18 -10.30 -16.93
N ALA A 185 -11.99 -10.80 -16.55
CA ALA A 185 -11.14 -11.64 -17.39
C ALA A 185 -11.63 -13.10 -17.53
N GLY A 186 -12.72 -13.49 -16.86
CA GLY A 186 -13.27 -14.84 -16.89
C GLY A 186 -12.46 -15.90 -16.13
N HIS A 187 -11.43 -15.49 -15.37
CA HIS A 187 -10.57 -16.40 -14.61
C HIS A 187 -11.14 -16.77 -13.23
N LYS A 188 -12.04 -15.95 -12.69
CA LYS A 188 -12.84 -16.25 -11.49
C LYS A 188 -14.31 -15.98 -11.76
N ARG A 189 -15.18 -16.74 -11.10
CA ARG A 189 -16.63 -16.51 -11.14
C ARG A 189 -16.97 -15.35 -10.21
N GLY A 190 -17.63 -14.31 -10.71
CA GLY A 190 -18.26 -13.26 -9.89
C GLY A 190 -19.68 -13.65 -9.46
N HIS A 191 -20.36 -12.78 -8.72
CA HIS A 191 -21.77 -12.98 -8.32
C HIS A 191 -22.77 -12.42 -9.34
N PHE A 192 -22.29 -11.66 -10.33
CA PHE A 192 -23.12 -11.05 -11.36
C PHE A 192 -22.88 -11.66 -12.74
N ASP A 193 -23.97 -11.79 -13.52
CA ASP A 193 -23.88 -11.96 -14.97
C ASP A 193 -23.61 -10.58 -15.60
N LEU A 194 -22.33 -10.27 -15.82
CA LEU A 194 -21.89 -8.95 -16.26
C LEU A 194 -22.53 -8.54 -17.59
N GLY A 195 -22.80 -9.50 -18.49
CA GLY A 195 -23.44 -9.23 -19.77
C GLY A 195 -24.90 -8.78 -19.63
N LYS A 196 -25.60 -9.25 -18.60
CA LYS A 196 -26.96 -8.79 -18.26
C LYS A 196 -26.92 -7.48 -17.48
N VAL A 197 -26.05 -7.38 -16.48
CA VAL A 197 -25.98 -6.21 -15.61
C VAL A 197 -25.56 -4.96 -16.38
N ALA A 198 -24.63 -5.08 -17.33
CA ALA A 198 -24.22 -3.96 -18.17
C ALA A 198 -25.32 -3.44 -19.11
N ARG A 199 -26.43 -4.18 -19.29
CA ARG A 199 -27.59 -3.75 -20.09
C ARG A 199 -28.64 -3.01 -19.26
N ILE A 200 -28.51 -3.03 -17.93
CA ILE A 200 -29.44 -2.31 -17.04
C ILE A 200 -29.16 -0.81 -17.19
N PRO A 201 -30.18 0.02 -17.50
CA PRO A 201 -30.02 1.47 -17.54
C PRO A 201 -29.43 2.00 -16.24
N ARG A 202 -28.53 2.98 -16.32
CA ARG A 202 -27.78 3.60 -15.19
C ARG A 202 -26.72 2.71 -14.51
N VAL A 203 -26.52 1.46 -14.91
CA VAL A 203 -25.44 0.64 -14.34
C VAL A 203 -24.17 0.76 -15.19
N GLN A 204 -23.09 1.23 -14.57
CA GLN A 204 -21.76 1.25 -15.16
C GLN A 204 -20.88 0.21 -14.46
N VAL A 205 -20.41 -0.78 -15.22
CA VAL A 205 -19.54 -1.84 -14.68
C VAL A 205 -18.07 -1.43 -14.78
N LEU A 206 -17.39 -1.33 -13.64
CA LEU A 206 -15.96 -1.03 -13.56
C LEU A 206 -15.17 -2.31 -13.27
N GLY A 207 -14.61 -2.91 -14.33
CA GLY A 207 -13.78 -4.12 -14.25
C GLY A 207 -12.29 -3.87 -14.14
N GLU A 208 -11.86 -2.61 -14.19
CA GLU A 208 -10.44 -2.27 -14.13
C GLU A 208 -9.83 -2.50 -12.75
N ASP A 209 -8.53 -2.77 -12.77
CA ASP A 209 -7.72 -2.90 -11.55
C ASP A 209 -7.26 -1.51 -11.10
N VAL A 210 -8.13 -0.86 -10.33
CA VAL A 210 -7.97 0.53 -9.87
C VAL A 210 -7.99 0.58 -8.35
N HIS A 211 -7.26 1.54 -7.82
CA HIS A 211 -7.23 1.80 -6.39
C HIS A 211 -8.62 2.27 -5.92
N PRO A 212 -9.16 1.72 -4.82
CA PRO A 212 -10.55 1.96 -4.44
C PRO A 212 -10.80 3.37 -3.89
N VAL A 213 -9.78 4.07 -3.40
CA VAL A 213 -9.96 5.32 -2.64
C VAL A 213 -10.69 6.40 -3.44
N SER A 214 -10.31 6.67 -4.69
CA SER A 214 -11.01 7.69 -5.50
C SER A 214 -12.47 7.33 -5.75
N LEU A 215 -12.78 6.04 -5.88
CA LEU A 215 -14.16 5.55 -6.02
C LEU A 215 -14.98 5.73 -4.74
N ILE A 216 -14.35 5.58 -3.58
CA ILE A 216 -15.02 5.74 -2.29
C ILE A 216 -15.23 7.22 -1.98
N GLU A 217 -14.19 8.03 -2.16
CA GLU A 217 -14.17 9.45 -1.86
C GLU A 217 -15.24 10.24 -2.62
N GLN A 218 -15.48 9.90 -3.89
CA GLN A 218 -16.42 10.61 -4.76
C GLN A 218 -17.84 9.99 -4.78
N ALA A 219 -18.05 8.81 -4.18
CA ALA A 219 -19.37 8.20 -4.13
C ALA A 219 -20.30 8.90 -3.12
N GLU A 220 -21.60 8.92 -3.43
CA GLU A 220 -22.65 9.38 -2.50
C GLU A 220 -22.89 8.37 -1.38
N ALA A 221 -22.87 7.09 -1.71
CA ALA A 221 -23.06 5.98 -0.78
C ALA A 221 -22.42 4.70 -1.32
N LEU A 222 -22.15 3.76 -0.41
CA LEU A 222 -21.64 2.44 -0.73
C LEU A 222 -22.70 1.37 -0.41
N TYR A 223 -22.86 0.44 -1.34
CA TYR A 223 -23.69 -0.75 -1.20
C TYR A 223 -22.76 -1.96 -1.22
N VAL A 224 -22.76 -2.71 -0.13
CA VAL A 224 -21.82 -3.81 0.10
C VAL A 224 -22.54 -5.01 0.71
N VAL A 225 -22.08 -6.23 0.39
CA VAL A 225 -22.51 -7.42 1.14
C VAL A 225 -21.69 -7.52 2.42
N THR A 226 -20.41 -7.86 2.32
CA THR A 226 -19.49 -7.98 3.47
C THR A 226 -18.08 -7.42 3.19
N SER A 227 -17.89 -6.77 2.04
CA SER A 227 -16.59 -6.26 1.60
C SER A 227 -15.98 -5.28 2.60
N GLN A 228 -14.66 -5.33 2.78
CA GLN A 228 -13.95 -4.33 3.60
C GLN A 228 -14.12 -2.90 3.07
N MET A 229 -14.39 -2.71 1.77
CA MET A 229 -14.66 -1.37 1.21
C MET A 229 -15.80 -0.64 1.93
N GLY A 230 -16.76 -1.36 2.53
CA GLY A 230 -17.79 -0.71 3.36
C GLY A 230 -17.23 -0.08 4.64
N PHE A 231 -16.27 -0.73 5.31
CA PHE A 231 -15.55 -0.12 6.43
C PHE A 231 -14.77 1.11 5.97
N GLU A 232 -14.09 1.01 4.83
CA GLU A 232 -13.38 2.15 4.25
C GLU A 232 -14.35 3.29 3.91
N GLY A 233 -15.56 3.00 3.42
CA GLY A 233 -16.62 3.99 3.26
C GLY A 233 -16.94 4.77 4.54
N LEU A 234 -17.04 4.08 5.68
CA LEU A 234 -17.21 4.74 6.99
C LEU A 234 -16.01 5.63 7.33
N LEU A 235 -14.78 5.15 7.06
CA LEU A 235 -13.57 5.96 7.24
C LEU A 235 -13.59 7.22 6.38
N TRP A 236 -14.26 7.23 5.23
CA TRP A 236 -14.45 8.40 4.35
C TRP A 236 -15.72 9.20 4.65
N GLY A 237 -16.46 8.87 5.70
CA GLY A 237 -17.69 9.57 6.10
C GLY A 237 -18.87 9.33 5.15
N LYS A 238 -18.85 8.21 4.40
CA LYS A 238 -19.91 7.86 3.44
C LYS A 238 -21.03 7.08 4.11
N ARG A 239 -22.25 7.20 3.57
CA ARG A 239 -23.36 6.31 3.92
C ARG A 239 -23.05 4.90 3.40
N VAL A 240 -23.19 3.89 4.26
CA VAL A 240 -22.91 2.49 3.91
C VAL A 240 -24.14 1.64 4.17
N ARG A 241 -24.63 0.97 3.12
CA ARG A 241 -25.74 0.03 3.13
C ARG A 241 -25.20 -1.40 3.04
N THR A 242 -25.49 -2.24 4.04
CA THR A 242 -24.96 -3.61 4.13
C THR A 242 -26.04 -4.67 3.86
N PHE A 243 -25.70 -5.70 3.08
CA PHE A 243 -26.58 -6.84 2.74
C PHE A 243 -26.09 -8.18 3.32
N GLY A 244 -25.02 -8.13 4.09
CA GLY A 244 -24.59 -9.13 5.05
C GLY A 244 -24.34 -8.47 6.41
N MET A 245 -23.68 -9.19 7.30
CA MET A 245 -23.30 -8.73 8.63
C MET A 245 -21.77 -8.72 8.78
N PRO A 246 -21.04 -7.85 8.05
CA PRO A 246 -19.60 -7.71 8.22
C PRO A 246 -19.23 -7.19 9.61
N PHE A 247 -17.94 -7.20 9.96
CA PHE A 247 -17.47 -6.82 11.30
C PHE A 247 -17.85 -5.39 11.73
N TYR A 248 -18.09 -4.50 10.77
CA TYR A 248 -18.45 -3.10 10.98
C TYR A 248 -19.96 -2.82 10.93
N ALA A 249 -20.79 -3.83 10.66
CA ALA A 249 -22.25 -3.72 10.69
C ALA A 249 -22.84 -4.08 12.06
N GLY A 250 -24.07 -3.65 12.35
CA GLY A 250 -24.76 -3.91 13.62
C GLY A 250 -24.36 -2.97 14.77
N TRP A 251 -23.53 -1.97 14.50
CA TRP A 251 -23.03 -1.03 15.51
C TRP A 251 -23.69 0.36 15.42
N GLY A 252 -24.79 0.49 14.67
CA GLY A 252 -25.47 1.78 14.44
C GLY A 252 -24.72 2.75 13.51
N LEU A 253 -23.62 2.30 12.89
CA LEU A 253 -22.81 3.08 11.95
C LEU A 253 -23.19 2.86 10.48
N THR A 254 -24.00 1.84 10.20
CA THR A 254 -24.40 1.39 8.86
C THR A 254 -25.92 1.23 8.75
N GLN A 255 -26.42 1.25 7.52
CA GLN A 255 -27.79 0.87 7.21
C GLN A 255 -27.84 -0.63 6.90
N ASP A 256 -28.21 -1.44 7.90
CA ASP A 256 -28.13 -2.90 7.80
C ASP A 256 -29.41 -3.52 7.25
N ALA A 257 -29.29 -4.42 6.26
CA ALA A 257 -30.44 -5.14 5.71
C ALA A 257 -30.81 -6.37 6.56
N LEU A 258 -29.85 -6.88 7.32
CA LEU A 258 -30.03 -7.99 8.25
C LEU A 258 -30.24 -7.48 9.67
N PRO A 259 -30.98 -8.22 10.52
CA PRO A 259 -31.10 -7.88 11.93
C PRO A 259 -29.73 -7.92 12.61
N CYS A 260 -29.48 -6.94 13.46
CA CYS A 260 -28.26 -6.85 14.24
C CYS A 260 -28.15 -8.01 15.24
N PRO A 261 -26.98 -8.68 15.36
CA PRO A 261 -26.75 -9.63 16.45
C PRO A 261 -26.89 -8.96 17.82
N GLU A 262 -27.59 -9.59 18.77
CA GLU A 262 -27.90 -9.02 20.10
C GLU A 262 -26.67 -8.50 20.88
N ARG A 263 -25.50 -9.07 20.61
CA ARG A 263 -24.21 -8.70 21.21
C ARG A 263 -23.61 -7.41 20.66
N ARG A 264 -24.10 -6.89 19.53
CA ARG A 264 -23.66 -5.62 18.95
C ARG A 264 -24.66 -4.53 19.31
N ARG A 265 -24.15 -3.41 19.81
CA ARG A 265 -24.94 -2.25 20.25
C ARG A 265 -24.38 -1.00 19.59
N PRO A 266 -25.15 0.09 19.46
CA PRO A 266 -24.63 1.33 18.91
C PRO A 266 -23.33 1.80 19.58
N VAL A 267 -22.32 2.14 18.78
CA VAL A 267 -21.03 2.70 19.22
C VAL A 267 -20.65 3.91 18.37
N GLN A 268 -19.70 4.72 18.85
CA GLN A 268 -19.10 5.77 18.04
C GLN A 268 -18.13 5.18 17.01
N LEU A 269 -17.90 5.89 15.90
CA LEU A 269 -16.99 5.44 14.85
C LEU A 269 -15.58 5.19 15.39
N GLU A 270 -15.12 6.01 16.33
CA GLU A 270 -13.81 5.91 16.96
C GLU A 270 -13.62 4.60 17.71
N ASN A 271 -14.67 4.04 18.33
CA ASN A 271 -14.61 2.72 18.94
C ASN A 271 -14.29 1.63 17.91
N LEU A 272 -14.95 1.68 16.75
CA LEU A 272 -14.75 0.74 15.66
C LEU A 272 -13.36 0.91 15.04
N VAL A 273 -12.95 2.16 14.78
CA VAL A 273 -11.63 2.48 14.22
C VAL A 273 -10.51 2.01 15.13
N HIS A 274 -10.57 2.35 16.42
CA HIS A 274 -9.54 1.97 17.37
C HIS A 274 -9.47 0.46 17.55
N ALA A 275 -10.62 -0.22 17.64
CA ALA A 275 -10.65 -1.68 17.73
C ALA A 275 -10.07 -2.33 16.48
N ALA A 276 -10.52 -1.90 15.29
CA ALA A 276 -10.18 -2.53 14.03
C ALA A 276 -8.75 -2.24 13.58
N LEU A 277 -8.21 -1.04 13.83
CA LEU A 277 -6.90 -0.64 13.31
C LEU A 277 -5.79 -0.59 14.37
N ILE A 278 -6.12 -0.59 15.67
CA ILE A 278 -5.12 -0.48 16.74
C ILE A 278 -5.12 -1.74 17.62
N ASP A 279 -6.24 -2.07 18.25
CA ASP A 279 -6.27 -3.16 19.25
C ASP A 279 -6.17 -4.57 18.63
N TYR A 280 -6.81 -4.78 17.47
CA TYR A 280 -7.02 -6.11 16.90
C TYR A 280 -5.89 -6.60 15.98
N PRO A 281 -5.35 -5.79 15.05
CA PRO A 281 -4.25 -6.20 14.20
C PRO A 281 -2.91 -5.93 14.87
N ARG A 282 -1.90 -6.67 14.43
CA ARG A 282 -0.50 -6.49 14.81
C ARG A 282 0.27 -6.07 13.57
N TYR A 283 1.15 -5.09 13.69
CA TYR A 283 1.87 -4.47 12.57
C TYR A 283 3.38 -4.71 12.67
N ILE A 284 4.03 -4.78 11.51
CA ILE A 284 5.48 -4.85 11.38
C ILE A 284 5.97 -3.73 10.48
N ASP A 285 7.05 -3.07 10.89
CA ASP A 285 7.73 -2.08 10.07
C ASP A 285 8.48 -2.81 8.93
N PRO A 286 8.15 -2.54 7.66
CA PRO A 286 8.79 -3.19 6.51
C PRO A 286 10.29 -2.92 6.39
N GLU A 287 10.81 -1.86 7.02
CA GLU A 287 12.22 -1.48 6.95
C GLU A 287 13.06 -2.16 8.05
N THR A 288 12.49 -2.37 9.24
CA THR A 288 13.21 -2.96 10.38
C THR A 288 12.86 -4.43 10.63
N GLY A 289 11.70 -4.88 10.15
CA GLY A 289 11.15 -6.20 10.46
C GLY A 289 10.61 -6.34 11.88
N GLN A 290 10.59 -5.27 12.67
CA GLN A 290 10.15 -5.27 14.07
C GLN A 290 8.69 -4.85 14.20
N ARG A 291 8.08 -5.15 15.36
CA ARG A 291 6.74 -4.68 15.72
C ARG A 291 6.64 -3.15 15.70
N CYS A 292 5.55 -2.65 15.13
CA CYS A 292 5.24 -1.23 15.10
C CYS A 292 3.74 -0.99 15.27
N GLU A 293 3.35 0.29 15.17
CA GLU A 293 1.97 0.78 15.28
C GLU A 293 1.42 1.14 13.88
N PRO A 294 0.08 1.15 13.69
CA PRO A 294 -0.54 1.37 12.38
C PRO A 294 -0.11 2.68 11.71
N GLU A 295 0.17 3.74 12.47
CA GLU A 295 0.63 5.03 11.97
C GLU A 295 1.88 4.88 11.09
N ARG A 296 2.82 4.02 11.51
CA ARG A 296 4.07 3.78 10.78
C ARG A 296 3.81 3.07 9.45
N VAL A 297 2.89 2.10 9.44
CA VAL A 297 2.53 1.37 8.21
C VAL A 297 1.74 2.25 7.25
N ILE A 298 0.84 3.12 7.74
CA ILE A 298 0.14 4.11 6.92
C ILE A 298 1.14 5.07 6.27
N GLU A 299 2.07 5.64 7.05
CA GLU A 299 3.11 6.54 6.53
C GLU A 299 3.92 5.85 5.41
N TRP A 300 4.39 4.62 5.68
CA TRP A 300 5.23 3.89 4.75
C TRP A 300 4.48 3.53 3.46
N ILE A 301 3.28 2.95 3.57
CA ILE A 301 2.46 2.57 2.40
C ILE A 301 2.07 3.80 1.60
N GLY A 302 1.66 4.89 2.27
CA GLY A 302 1.31 6.15 1.62
C GLY A 302 2.46 6.68 0.77
N LEU A 303 3.69 6.66 1.31
CA LEU A 303 4.89 7.02 0.55
C LEU A 303 5.09 6.10 -0.66
N GLN A 304 4.96 4.78 -0.51
CA GLN A 304 5.13 3.84 -1.62
C GLN A 304 4.11 4.10 -2.74
N ARG A 305 2.86 4.43 -2.38
CA ARG A 305 1.81 4.73 -3.34
C ARG A 305 2.11 6.02 -4.12
N THR A 306 2.48 7.09 -3.42
CA THR A 306 2.93 8.35 -4.06
C THR A 306 4.09 8.11 -5.02
N MET A 307 5.09 7.31 -4.61
CA MET A 307 6.24 7.00 -5.48
C MET A 307 5.84 6.20 -6.71
N ARG A 308 4.87 5.28 -6.60
CA ARG A 308 4.37 4.47 -7.72
C ARG A 308 3.57 5.27 -8.75
N GLU A 309 2.95 6.36 -8.32
CA GLU A 309 2.19 7.25 -9.19
C GLU A 309 3.03 8.38 -9.79
N ARG A 310 4.28 8.56 -9.33
CA ARG A 310 5.21 9.63 -9.76
C ARG A 310 5.43 9.68 -11.27
N PHE A 311 5.38 8.53 -11.94
CA PHE A 311 5.60 8.43 -13.39
C PHE A 311 4.35 7.98 -14.13
N PRO A 312 4.24 8.21 -15.45
CA PRO A 312 3.15 7.71 -16.27
C PRO A 312 3.03 6.18 -16.24
N LYS A 313 1.84 5.65 -16.61
CA LYS A 313 1.55 4.21 -16.62
C LYS A 313 2.56 3.39 -17.44
N THR A 314 3.11 3.97 -18.51
CA THR A 314 4.14 3.33 -19.35
C THR A 314 5.34 4.24 -19.48
N LEU A 315 6.53 3.68 -19.31
CA LEU A 315 7.83 4.35 -19.55
C LEU A 315 8.62 3.57 -20.61
N TYR A 316 9.31 4.29 -21.48
CA TYR A 316 10.19 3.71 -22.50
C TYR A 316 11.65 3.95 -22.12
N ALA A 317 12.29 2.93 -21.56
CA ALA A 317 13.68 2.97 -21.14
C ALA A 317 14.60 2.66 -22.32
N VAL A 318 15.33 3.67 -22.80
CA VAL A 318 16.14 3.59 -24.02
C VAL A 318 17.59 3.27 -23.70
N GLY A 319 18.17 2.29 -24.40
CA GLY A 319 19.62 2.05 -24.35
C GLY A 319 20.17 1.45 -23.05
N PHE A 320 19.31 0.95 -22.15
CA PHE A 320 19.76 0.32 -20.91
C PHE A 320 20.34 -1.08 -21.13
N SER A 321 21.54 -1.31 -20.58
CA SER A 321 22.21 -2.62 -20.54
C SER A 321 21.37 -3.66 -19.79
N ARG A 322 21.55 -4.95 -20.12
CA ARG A 322 20.78 -6.06 -19.52
C ARG A 322 20.80 -6.07 -17.99
N TRP A 323 21.94 -5.72 -17.38
CA TRP A 323 22.10 -5.72 -15.93
C TRP A 323 21.37 -4.54 -15.25
N LYS A 324 21.26 -3.38 -15.91
CA LYS A 324 20.51 -2.23 -15.38
C LYS A 324 18.99 -2.40 -15.49
N LYS A 325 18.50 -3.23 -16.43
CA LYS A 325 17.05 -3.44 -16.64
C LYS A 325 16.26 -3.81 -15.38
N PRO A 326 16.66 -4.81 -14.55
CA PRO A 326 15.96 -5.09 -13.30
C PRO A 326 15.95 -3.88 -12.35
N ILE A 327 17.06 -3.15 -12.25
CA ILE A 327 17.18 -1.98 -11.38
C ILE A 327 16.23 -0.86 -11.84
N VAL A 328 16.14 -0.60 -13.15
CA VAL A 328 15.18 0.36 -13.70
C VAL A 328 13.74 -0.03 -13.36
N ARG A 329 13.41 -1.31 -13.41
CA ARG A 329 12.06 -1.76 -12.99
C ARG A 329 11.80 -1.50 -11.51
N ASP A 330 12.80 -1.67 -10.65
CA ASP A 330 12.68 -1.43 -9.21
C ASP A 330 12.45 0.05 -8.89
N TYR A 331 13.18 0.96 -9.55
CA TYR A 331 13.00 2.41 -9.34
C TYR A 331 11.76 2.99 -10.04
N CYS A 332 11.22 2.29 -11.03
CA CYS A 332 10.00 2.67 -11.75
C CYS A 332 8.79 1.80 -11.37
N GLN A 333 8.76 1.26 -10.14
CA GLN A 333 7.59 0.52 -9.65
C GLN A 333 6.31 1.35 -9.83
N GLY A 334 5.21 0.70 -10.21
CA GLY A 334 3.97 1.37 -10.57
C GLY A 334 3.85 1.76 -12.05
N SER A 335 4.93 1.70 -12.82
CA SER A 335 4.94 1.91 -14.28
C SER A 335 5.32 0.62 -15.03
N LEU A 336 4.70 0.39 -16.18
CA LEU A 336 5.16 -0.61 -17.15
C LEU A 336 6.39 -0.06 -17.88
N VAL A 337 7.57 -0.61 -17.56
CA VAL A 337 8.82 -0.25 -18.24
C VAL A 337 9.03 -1.10 -19.49
N ARG A 338 8.96 -0.45 -20.66
CA ARG A 338 9.31 -1.03 -21.96
C ARG A 338 10.75 -0.66 -22.31
N PHE A 339 11.60 -1.66 -22.53
CA PHE A 339 12.99 -1.43 -22.92
C PHE A 339 13.10 -1.41 -24.45
N VAL A 340 13.66 -0.34 -25.00
CA VAL A 340 13.87 -0.15 -26.45
C VAL A 340 15.33 0.17 -26.73
N SER A 341 15.78 -0.12 -27.95
CA SER A 341 17.18 0.13 -28.34
C SER A 341 17.42 1.56 -28.84
N SER A 342 16.39 2.22 -29.36
CA SER A 342 16.50 3.57 -29.91
C SER A 342 15.22 4.39 -29.67
N ILE A 343 15.32 5.72 -29.76
CA ILE A 343 14.22 6.65 -29.45
C ILE A 343 13.11 6.57 -30.49
N GLU A 344 13.44 6.22 -31.74
CA GLU A 344 12.50 6.13 -32.86
C GLU A 344 11.44 5.03 -32.65
N GLN A 345 11.72 4.05 -31.78
CA GLN A 345 10.78 2.98 -31.41
C GLN A 345 9.71 3.45 -30.41
N VAL A 346 9.81 4.68 -29.92
CA VAL A 346 8.91 5.21 -28.89
C VAL A 346 7.76 5.98 -29.55
N PRO A 347 6.49 5.68 -29.20
CA PRO A 347 5.34 6.45 -29.68
C PRO A 347 5.47 7.94 -29.38
N GLU A 348 4.82 8.80 -30.17
CA GLU A 348 4.90 10.26 -30.01
C GLU A 348 4.38 10.74 -28.65
N ASN A 349 3.38 10.07 -28.08
CA ASN A 349 2.85 10.32 -26.74
C ASN A 349 3.56 9.52 -25.64
N GLY A 350 4.64 8.80 -25.96
CA GLY A 350 5.40 7.99 -25.01
C GLY A 350 6.34 8.83 -24.15
N THR A 351 6.48 8.47 -22.87
CA THR A 351 7.47 9.09 -21.97
C THR A 351 8.77 8.30 -22.00
N LEU A 352 9.87 9.00 -22.27
CA LEU A 352 11.22 8.44 -22.33
C LEU A 352 11.85 8.36 -20.95
N ALA A 353 12.57 7.29 -20.67
CA ALA A 353 13.49 7.17 -19.55
C ALA A 353 14.92 7.02 -20.11
N LEU A 354 15.78 8.01 -19.83
CA LEU A 354 17.11 8.14 -20.42
C LEU A 354 18.17 8.26 -19.32
N TRP A 355 19.32 7.60 -19.48
CA TRP A 355 20.45 7.78 -18.57
C TRP A 355 21.28 9.02 -18.94
N GLY A 356 21.54 9.90 -17.98
CA GLY A 356 22.38 11.09 -18.16
C GLY A 356 21.82 12.11 -19.18
N GLN A 357 22.74 12.90 -19.76
CA GLN A 357 22.45 13.95 -20.76
C GLN A 357 22.70 13.51 -22.22
N GLY A 358 23.14 12.27 -22.47
CA GLY A 358 23.66 11.84 -23.78
C GLY A 358 22.64 11.78 -24.92
N HIS A 359 21.34 11.79 -24.60
CA HIS A 359 20.26 11.79 -25.57
C HIS A 359 19.36 13.01 -25.35
N ARG A 360 19.00 13.68 -26.46
CA ARG A 360 18.06 14.80 -26.50
C ARG A 360 16.85 14.42 -27.34
N ASP A 361 15.66 14.62 -26.79
CA ASP A 361 14.39 14.53 -27.50
C ASP A 361 13.56 15.73 -27.01
N GLU A 362 13.17 16.58 -27.95
CA GLU A 362 12.37 17.79 -27.69
C GLU A 362 10.86 17.55 -27.94
N LYS A 363 10.49 16.40 -28.50
CA LYS A 363 9.12 16.06 -28.87
C LYS A 363 8.37 15.36 -27.75
N ARG A 364 9.08 14.56 -26.95
CA ARG A 364 8.50 13.66 -25.94
C ARG A 364 8.87 14.10 -24.53
N PRO A 365 8.01 13.85 -23.53
CA PRO A 365 8.38 13.98 -22.13
C PRO A 365 9.54 13.04 -21.78
N VAL A 366 10.54 13.55 -21.03
CA VAL A 366 11.74 12.80 -20.65
C VAL A 366 11.85 12.72 -19.12
N VAL A 367 12.19 11.54 -18.62
CA VAL A 367 12.73 11.31 -17.28
C VAL A 367 14.22 11.00 -17.43
N ARG A 368 15.09 11.85 -16.89
CA ARG A 368 16.54 11.63 -16.86
C ARG A 368 16.94 10.92 -15.58
N LEU A 369 17.71 9.86 -15.72
CA LEU A 369 18.19 9.01 -14.63
C LEU A 369 19.69 9.23 -14.44
N GLU A 370 20.11 9.35 -13.18
CA GLU A 370 21.52 9.47 -12.80
C GLU A 370 21.79 8.85 -11.42
N ASP A 371 23.06 8.55 -11.13
CA ASP A 371 23.48 8.15 -9.79
C ASP A 371 23.25 9.27 -8.76
N ALA A 372 22.53 8.96 -7.69
CA ALA A 372 22.25 9.91 -6.62
C ALA A 372 23.44 10.16 -5.68
N PHE A 373 23.25 11.12 -4.76
CA PHE A 373 24.25 11.58 -3.81
C PHE A 373 24.68 10.51 -2.78
N LEU A 374 23.80 9.55 -2.48
CA LEU A 374 24.11 8.35 -1.69
C LEU A 374 23.91 7.12 -2.55
N ARG A 375 24.99 6.48 -3.02
CA ARG A 375 24.87 5.47 -4.06
C ARG A 375 25.09 4.04 -3.57
N SER A 376 26.25 3.71 -3.01
CA SER A 376 26.60 2.31 -2.74
C SER A 376 27.82 2.18 -1.83
N VAL A 377 28.10 0.96 -1.37
CA VAL A 377 29.43 0.56 -0.87
C VAL A 377 30.19 -0.07 -2.03
N GLY A 378 31.05 0.70 -2.69
CA GLY A 378 31.75 0.33 -3.92
C GLY A 378 31.31 1.13 -5.15
N LEU A 379 32.04 0.99 -6.26
CA LEU A 379 31.86 1.78 -7.48
C LEU A 379 30.87 1.14 -8.46
N GLY A 380 30.32 1.96 -9.34
CA GLY A 380 29.44 1.49 -10.42
C GLY A 380 30.17 0.73 -11.52
N ALA A 381 31.46 1.01 -11.73
CA ALA A 381 32.32 0.28 -12.64
C ALA A 381 32.42 -1.21 -12.26
N ASP A 382 32.31 -1.52 -10.96
CA ASP A 382 32.35 -2.87 -10.41
C ASP A 382 30.96 -3.55 -10.41
N LEU A 383 29.99 -3.00 -11.15
CA LEU A 383 28.60 -3.46 -11.24
C LEU A 383 27.88 -3.53 -9.87
N ILE A 384 28.32 -2.73 -8.89
CA ILE A 384 27.63 -2.61 -7.61
C ILE A 384 26.29 -1.92 -7.80
N ARG A 385 25.23 -2.58 -7.30
CA ARG A 385 23.85 -2.09 -7.37
C ARG A 385 23.73 -0.74 -6.63
N PRO A 386 23.17 0.29 -7.27
CA PRO A 386 22.91 1.57 -6.63
C PRO A 386 21.71 1.47 -5.67
N LEU A 387 21.84 2.11 -4.52
CA LEU A 387 20.86 2.21 -3.44
C LEU A 387 19.97 3.45 -3.56
N SER A 388 20.36 4.46 -4.35
CA SER A 388 19.45 5.53 -4.78
C SER A 388 19.82 6.11 -6.15
N TRP A 389 18.84 6.73 -6.81
CA TRP A 389 18.95 7.40 -8.09
C TRP A 389 18.30 8.79 -8.08
N VAL A 390 18.86 9.70 -8.86
CA VAL A 390 18.18 10.92 -9.30
C VAL A 390 17.33 10.55 -10.50
N MET A 391 16.07 10.96 -10.46
CA MET A 391 15.11 10.79 -11.55
C MET A 391 14.43 12.13 -11.75
N ASP A 392 14.80 12.84 -12.82
CA ASP A 392 14.45 14.24 -13.02
C ASP A 392 13.65 14.42 -14.32
N ARG A 393 12.52 15.14 -14.26
CA ARG A 393 11.63 15.38 -15.41
C ARG A 393 11.85 16.72 -16.11
N ARG A 394 12.74 17.57 -15.58
CA ARG A 394 13.04 18.91 -16.09
C ARG A 394 14.45 18.97 -16.68
N GLY A 395 15.44 18.53 -15.93
CA GLY A 395 16.87 18.59 -16.31
C GLY A 395 17.76 18.09 -15.17
N LEU A 396 18.89 17.44 -15.47
CA LEU A 396 19.75 16.90 -14.40
C LEU A 396 20.42 18.04 -13.61
N TYR A 397 20.51 17.88 -12.29
CA TYR A 397 20.97 18.89 -11.32
C TYR A 397 22.35 19.51 -11.57
N TYR A 398 23.21 18.84 -12.36
CA TYR A 398 24.54 19.33 -12.68
C TYR A 398 24.60 20.14 -13.97
N ASP A 399 23.51 20.19 -14.73
CA ASP A 399 23.42 20.94 -15.98
C ASP A 399 22.94 22.36 -15.69
N ALA A 400 23.86 23.31 -15.66
CA ALA A 400 23.57 24.72 -15.37
C ALA A 400 22.90 25.45 -16.55
N THR A 401 22.74 24.78 -17.72
CA THR A 401 22.17 25.40 -18.92
C THR A 401 20.64 25.33 -18.97
N ALA A 402 20.01 24.55 -18.08
CA ALA A 402 18.57 24.39 -18.00
C ALA A 402 18.10 24.13 -16.57
N PRO A 403 16.86 24.51 -16.20
CA PRO A 403 16.33 24.23 -14.87
C PRO A 403 16.19 22.73 -14.57
N SER A 404 16.43 22.37 -13.31
CA SER A 404 16.27 21.01 -12.77
C SER A 404 15.06 20.86 -11.85
N GLU A 405 14.60 19.61 -11.63
CA GLU A 405 13.57 19.31 -10.63
C GLU A 405 14.10 19.60 -9.21
N LEU A 406 15.41 19.45 -8.97
CA LEU A 406 16.03 19.82 -7.68
C LEU A 406 15.89 21.32 -7.38
N GLU A 407 16.24 22.19 -8.33
CA GLU A 407 16.08 23.65 -8.16
C GLU A 407 14.62 24.02 -7.96
N HIS A 408 13.71 23.41 -8.72
CA HIS A 408 12.28 23.62 -8.57
C HIS A 408 11.80 23.24 -7.17
N LEU A 409 12.18 22.07 -6.65
CA LEU A 409 11.85 21.64 -5.29
C LEU A 409 12.34 22.64 -4.24
N LEU A 410 13.58 23.12 -4.36
CA LEU A 410 14.14 24.10 -3.41
C LEU A 410 13.41 25.45 -3.45
N GLN A 411 12.89 25.86 -4.61
CA GLN A 411 12.21 27.14 -4.80
C GLN A 411 10.73 27.12 -4.43
N THR A 412 10.03 26.00 -4.67
CA THR A 412 8.55 25.97 -4.62
C THR A 412 7.98 25.07 -3.55
N THR A 413 8.77 24.19 -2.94
CA THR A 413 8.26 23.29 -1.89
C THR A 413 8.21 24.01 -0.55
N GLU A 414 7.04 24.02 0.08
CA GLU A 414 6.91 24.34 1.49
C GLU A 414 7.37 23.12 2.31
N PHE A 415 8.47 23.28 3.04
CA PHE A 415 9.03 22.21 3.87
C PHE A 415 8.41 22.25 5.26
N SER A 416 7.55 21.28 5.56
CA SER A 416 6.94 21.14 6.89
C SER A 416 8.00 20.96 7.98
N ALA A 417 7.67 21.36 9.21
CA ALA A 417 8.57 21.21 10.36
C ALA A 417 9.04 19.76 10.55
N ASP A 418 8.15 18.78 10.35
CA ASP A 418 8.47 17.36 10.43
C ASP A 418 9.45 16.90 9.35
N LEU A 419 9.27 17.39 8.11
CA LEU A 419 10.17 17.09 7.00
C LEU A 419 11.56 17.68 7.25
N VAL A 420 11.63 18.91 7.75
CA VAL A 420 12.89 19.57 8.14
C VAL A 420 13.57 18.81 9.29
N ALA A 421 12.81 18.38 10.31
CA ALA A 421 13.34 17.59 11.41
C ALA A 421 13.88 16.22 10.94
N ARG A 422 13.16 15.55 10.03
CA ARG A 422 13.61 14.30 9.39
C ARG A 422 14.89 14.51 8.58
N ALA A 423 14.97 15.58 7.79
CA ALA A 423 16.16 15.92 7.01
C ALA A 423 17.38 16.21 7.91
N ARG A 424 17.17 16.90 9.04
CA ARG A 424 18.22 17.13 10.05
C ARG A 424 18.78 15.81 10.59
N ARG A 425 17.91 14.88 11.03
CA ARG A 425 18.32 13.56 11.53
C ARG A 425 19.08 12.76 10.48
N LEU A 426 18.63 12.80 9.22
CA LEU A 426 19.32 12.12 8.12
C LEU A 426 20.73 12.69 7.90
N ARG A 427 20.86 14.02 7.85
CA ARG A 427 22.15 14.70 7.70
C ARG A 427 23.11 14.35 8.83
N GLU A 428 22.63 14.40 10.08
CA GLU A 428 23.43 14.05 11.26
C GLU A 428 23.93 12.61 11.19
N ARG A 429 23.06 11.64 10.82
CA ARG A 429 23.46 10.25 10.61
C ARG A 429 24.49 10.07 9.51
N ILE A 430 24.35 10.76 8.38
CA ILE A 430 25.32 10.71 7.27
C ILE A 430 26.71 11.15 7.76
N VAL A 431 26.78 12.25 8.51
CA VAL A 431 28.03 12.78 9.05
C VAL A 431 28.61 11.88 10.13
N GLU A 432 27.81 11.44 11.09
CA GLU A 432 28.23 10.57 12.20
C GLU A 432 28.78 9.23 11.68
N GLN A 433 28.14 8.66 10.66
CA GLN A 433 28.57 7.40 10.04
C GLN A 433 29.66 7.56 8.98
N GLY A 434 30.07 8.80 8.67
CA GLY A 434 31.08 9.09 7.66
C GLY A 434 30.72 8.62 6.25
N LEU A 435 29.42 8.60 5.91
CA LEU A 435 28.95 8.11 4.61
C LEU A 435 29.33 9.08 3.48
N THR A 436 29.85 8.53 2.39
CA THR A 436 30.14 9.23 1.14
C THR A 436 29.37 8.60 -0.02
N LYS A 437 29.42 9.18 -1.23
CA LYS A 437 28.64 8.67 -2.38
C LYS A 437 28.88 7.18 -2.65
N TYR A 438 30.13 6.72 -2.56
CA TYR A 438 30.52 5.34 -2.85
C TYR A 438 31.09 4.56 -1.65
N ASN A 439 31.28 5.22 -0.50
CA ASN A 439 31.95 4.64 0.68
C ASN A 439 33.29 3.95 0.34
N VAL A 440 34.00 4.50 -0.65
CA VAL A 440 35.33 4.04 -1.07
C VAL A 440 36.41 4.98 -0.54
N GLY A 441 37.61 4.44 -0.38
CA GLY A 441 38.76 5.16 0.18
C GLY A 441 39.07 4.68 1.60
N SER A 442 40.25 4.09 1.77
CA SER A 442 40.81 3.73 3.06
C SER A 442 41.95 4.70 3.40
N GLY A 443 41.77 5.54 4.42
CA GLY A 443 42.82 6.43 4.87
C GLY A 443 42.33 7.39 5.95
N ARG A 444 43.17 7.64 6.95
CA ARG A 444 42.98 8.74 7.89
C ARG A 444 43.81 9.91 7.39
N TRP A 445 43.18 10.83 6.67
CA TRP A 445 43.84 12.10 6.40
C TRP A 445 44.20 12.76 7.73
N ARG A 446 45.45 13.19 7.87
CA ARG A 446 45.92 13.93 9.04
C ARG A 446 46.18 15.36 8.61
N ARG A 447 45.70 16.28 9.44
CA ARG A 447 45.97 17.70 9.25
C ARG A 447 47.48 17.94 9.29
N PRO A 448 48.05 18.71 8.34
CA PRO A 448 49.46 19.12 8.41
C PRO A 448 49.75 19.86 9.71
N GLU A 449 50.85 19.51 10.38
CA GLU A 449 51.30 20.19 11.59
C GLU A 449 51.66 21.66 11.29
N GLY A 450 51.35 22.55 12.23
CA GLY A 450 51.63 23.99 12.10
C GLY A 450 50.70 24.78 11.17
N ALA A 451 49.79 24.13 10.43
CA ALA A 451 48.86 24.84 9.55
C ALA A 451 47.71 25.49 10.34
N SER A 452 47.67 26.83 10.37
CA SER A 452 46.57 27.60 10.98
C SER A 452 45.25 27.43 10.22
N ARG A 453 45.32 27.29 8.89
CA ARG A 453 44.17 27.04 8.00
C ARG A 453 44.52 25.99 6.96
N VAL A 454 43.59 25.07 6.72
CA VAL A 454 43.67 24.07 5.65
C VAL A 454 42.43 24.21 4.77
N ILE A 455 42.63 24.26 3.46
CA ILE A 455 41.55 24.31 2.47
C ILE A 455 41.60 23.01 1.67
N LEU A 456 40.50 22.27 1.66
CA LEU A 456 40.34 21.08 0.83
C LEU A 456 39.89 21.52 -0.57
N VAL A 457 40.69 21.20 -1.58
CA VAL A 457 40.32 21.38 -2.99
C VAL A 457 40.14 19.99 -3.59
N PRO A 458 38.89 19.49 -3.71
CA PRO A 458 38.64 18.17 -4.30
C PRO A 458 38.89 18.21 -5.80
N GLY A 459 39.58 17.20 -6.33
CA GLY A 459 39.70 16.99 -7.77
C GLY A 459 38.43 16.36 -8.36
N GLN A 460 38.27 16.46 -9.68
CA GLN A 460 37.14 15.91 -10.42
C GLN A 460 37.63 15.04 -11.59
N VAL A 461 36.84 14.05 -11.99
CA VAL A 461 37.15 13.19 -13.14
C VAL A 461 36.95 13.99 -14.42
N GLU A 462 37.97 14.04 -15.28
CA GLU A 462 37.99 14.85 -16.50
C GLU A 462 36.80 14.57 -17.45
N SER A 463 36.34 13.32 -17.51
CA SER A 463 35.23 12.90 -18.37
C SER A 463 33.84 13.06 -17.74
N ASP A 464 33.74 13.65 -16.55
CA ASP A 464 32.46 13.84 -15.87
C ASP A 464 31.59 14.86 -16.61
N ALA A 465 30.35 14.46 -16.92
CA ALA A 465 29.40 15.31 -17.64
C ALA A 465 29.12 16.63 -16.91
N SER A 466 29.23 16.65 -15.58
CA SER A 466 29.04 17.87 -14.77
C SER A 466 30.11 18.94 -15.03
N ILE A 467 31.30 18.59 -15.54
CA ILE A 467 32.27 19.61 -16.00
C ILE A 467 31.70 20.32 -17.23
N ARG A 468 31.30 19.52 -18.23
CA ARG A 468 30.81 20.04 -19.51
C ARG A 468 29.54 20.89 -19.38
N TYR A 469 28.62 20.48 -18.51
CA TYR A 469 27.30 21.11 -18.39
C TYR A 469 27.18 22.04 -17.17
N GLY A 470 28.03 21.89 -16.16
CA GLY A 470 27.94 22.67 -14.91
C GLY A 470 28.81 23.93 -14.90
N ALA A 471 29.81 24.02 -15.77
CA ALA A 471 30.71 25.17 -15.88
C ALA A 471 30.80 25.69 -17.33
N PRO A 472 29.68 26.07 -17.97
CA PRO A 472 29.72 26.53 -19.35
C PRO A 472 30.61 27.79 -19.48
N GLY A 473 31.69 27.68 -20.25
CA GLY A 473 32.62 28.80 -20.51
C GLY A 473 33.87 28.85 -19.62
N ILE A 474 34.07 27.86 -18.76
CA ILE A 474 35.36 27.54 -18.11
C ILE A 474 35.90 26.28 -18.77
#